data_AF-A0A0P6Z0M5-F1
#
_entry.id   AF-A0A0P6Z0M5-F1
#
_cell.length_a   1.000
_cell.length_b   1.000
_cell.length_c   1.000
_cell.angle_alpha   90.00
_cell.angle_beta   90.00
_cell.angle_gamma   90.00
#
_symmetry.space_group_name_H-M   'P 1'
#
loop_
_entity.id
_entity.type
_entity.pdbx_description
1 polymer ?
#
loop_
_entity_poly.entity_id
_entity_poly.type
_entity_poly.pdbx_seq_one_letter_code
_entity_poly.pdbx_strand_id
1 'polypeptide(L)'
;MYLELVWIEDQAELKAFLAKQPDTIPIGETWQTTGYCPFGVGLHYRTPNTTPMSFETRRHTAQWMPADSLLELFSQPSLYVPPCSILHGSLAYWENRFEHPHGHPLGVQQLTDFQITVTSIDAVPPTHPLLSLLPLKLGDYPLLELTVDAQRQGKVFDMRPLLPLRLYC
;
A
#
# COMPACT_ATOMS: atom_id res chain seq x y z
N MET A 1 3.51 -11.47 -1.99
CA MET A 1 3.00 -10.16 -1.50
C MET A 1 3.54 -9.95 -0.10
N TYR A 2 4.10 -8.77 0.21
CA TYR A 2 4.54 -8.40 1.55
C TYR A 2 3.76 -7.18 2.07
N LEU A 3 3.68 -7.02 3.38
CA LEU A 3 3.11 -5.85 4.03
C LEU A 3 4.25 -5.01 4.59
N GLU A 4 4.29 -3.73 4.24
CA GLU A 4 5.19 -2.75 4.84
C GLU A 4 4.38 -1.78 5.69
N LEU A 5 4.79 -1.60 6.95
CA LEU A 5 4.20 -0.64 7.86
C LEU A 5 5.20 0.50 8.02
N VAL A 6 4.79 1.70 7.62
CA VAL A 6 5.57 2.93 7.76
C VAL A 6 4.90 3.78 8.83
N TRP A 7 5.67 4.21 9.83
CA TRP A 7 5.20 5.12 10.86
C TRP A 7 6.21 6.24 11.06
N ILE A 8 5.73 7.33 11.65
CA ILE A 8 6.55 8.49 11.97
C ILE A 8 7.23 8.23 13.31
N GLU A 9 8.56 8.17 13.31
CA GLU A 9 9.35 7.99 14.53
C GLU A 9 9.54 9.33 15.27
N ASP A 10 9.89 10.41 14.55
CA ASP A 10 10.08 11.75 15.12
C ASP A 10 9.08 12.77 14.53
N GLN A 11 8.14 13.17 15.38
CA GLN A 11 7.11 14.18 15.09
C GLN A 11 7.67 15.59 14.87
N ALA A 12 8.76 15.95 15.54
CA ALA A 12 9.38 17.26 15.37
C ALA A 12 10.10 17.37 14.02
N GLU A 13 10.77 16.29 13.60
CA GLU A 13 11.42 16.21 12.28
C GLU A 13 10.38 16.34 11.16
N LEU A 14 9.27 15.60 11.23
CA LEU A 14 8.20 15.72 10.23
C LEU A 14 7.65 17.14 10.15
N LYS A 15 7.40 17.80 11.29
CA LYS A 15 6.91 19.20 11.31
C LYS A 15 7.90 20.15 10.64
N ALA A 16 9.20 19.99 10.92
CA ALA A 16 10.24 20.81 10.30
C ALA A 16 10.35 20.57 8.78
N PHE A 17 10.09 19.33 8.33
CA PHE A 17 10.01 18.99 6.91
C PHE A 17 8.77 19.60 6.23
N LEU A 18 7.58 19.43 6.82
CA LEU A 18 6.33 19.97 6.27
C LEU A 18 6.33 21.50 6.21
N ALA A 19 6.98 22.17 7.16
CA ALA A 19 7.17 23.63 7.12
C ALA A 19 7.95 24.10 5.87
N LYS A 20 8.77 23.23 5.26
CA LYS A 20 9.49 23.50 4.02
C LYS A 20 8.71 23.09 2.76
N GLN A 21 7.65 22.30 2.90
CA GLN A 21 6.84 21.77 1.80
C GLN A 21 5.34 21.93 2.12
N PRO A 22 4.81 23.17 2.05
CA PRO A 22 3.45 23.48 2.52
C PRO A 22 2.34 22.75 1.76
N ASP A 23 2.62 22.29 0.54
CA ASP A 23 1.66 21.53 -0.29
C ASP A 23 1.62 20.04 0.05
N THR A 24 2.48 19.56 0.96
CA THR A 24 2.48 18.15 1.39
C THR A 24 1.40 17.90 2.44
N ILE A 25 0.51 16.95 2.15
CA ILE A 25 -0.56 16.55 3.07
C ILE A 25 -0.08 15.35 3.90
N PRO A 26 0.00 15.45 5.24
CA PRO A 26 0.42 14.35 6.11
C PRO A 26 -0.72 13.36 6.31
N ILE A 27 -1.00 12.53 5.28
CA ILE A 27 -2.12 11.58 5.29
C ILE A 27 -2.04 10.64 6.50
N GLY A 28 -0.84 10.17 6.87
CA GLY A 28 -0.64 9.28 8.03
C GLY A 28 -1.13 9.87 9.36
N GLU A 29 -1.16 11.19 9.51
CA GLU A 29 -1.65 11.86 10.72
C GLU A 29 -3.11 12.32 10.62
N THR A 30 -3.64 12.45 9.40
CA THR A 30 -4.91 13.16 9.16
C THR A 30 -6.01 12.25 8.65
N TRP A 31 -5.73 11.01 8.25
CA TRP A 31 -6.71 10.08 7.67
C TRP A 31 -7.95 9.85 8.55
N GLN A 32 -7.80 9.89 9.88
CA GLN A 32 -8.92 9.69 10.82
C GLN A 32 -9.98 10.79 10.73
N THR A 33 -9.57 12.02 10.40
CA THR A 33 -10.45 13.19 10.34
C THR A 33 -10.83 13.57 8.92
N THR A 34 -9.96 13.29 7.95
CA THR A 34 -10.18 13.63 6.54
C THR A 34 -10.85 12.51 5.74
N GLY A 35 -10.73 11.26 6.21
CA GLY A 35 -11.13 10.08 5.44
C GLY A 35 -10.17 9.72 4.31
N TYR A 36 -9.03 10.41 4.16
CA TYR A 36 -8.02 10.08 3.14
C TYR A 36 -7.46 8.66 3.34
N CYS A 37 -7.09 8.01 2.24
CA CYS A 37 -6.57 6.65 2.27
C CYS A 37 -5.10 6.64 2.74
N PRO A 38 -4.77 6.02 3.89
CA PRO A 38 -3.41 5.98 4.40
C PRO A 38 -2.56 4.83 3.84
N PHE A 39 -3.07 4.09 2.85
CA PHE A 39 -2.41 2.91 2.28
C PHE A 39 -1.76 3.23 0.94
N GLY A 40 -0.57 2.67 0.68
CA GLY A 40 0.00 2.58 -0.66
C GLY A 40 0.00 1.13 -1.14
N VAL A 41 -0.14 0.93 -2.46
CA VAL A 41 -0.08 -0.43 -3.04
C VAL A 41 1.06 -0.53 -4.04
N GLY A 42 2.02 -1.38 -3.71
CA GLY A 42 3.08 -1.80 -4.61
C GLY A 42 2.71 -3.09 -5.33
N LEU A 43 2.72 -3.07 -6.66
CA LEU A 43 2.46 -4.21 -7.53
C LEU A 43 3.75 -4.64 -8.23
N HIS A 44 3.81 -5.88 -8.67
CA HIS A 44 4.86 -6.30 -9.60
C HIS A 44 4.27 -7.27 -10.62
N TYR A 45 4.94 -7.43 -11.75
CA TYR A 45 4.51 -8.41 -12.73
C TYR A 45 4.79 -9.83 -12.24
N ARG A 46 3.83 -10.74 -12.42
CA ARG A 46 4.02 -12.18 -12.16
C ARG A 46 5.05 -12.79 -13.11
N THR A 47 5.03 -12.34 -14.35
CA THR A 47 6.02 -12.66 -15.39
C THR A 47 6.51 -11.34 -15.97
N PRO A 48 7.83 -11.13 -16.15
CA PRO A 48 8.36 -9.91 -16.74
C PRO A 48 7.63 -9.60 -18.05
N ASN A 49 6.71 -8.64 -18.03
CA ASN A 49 5.89 -8.30 -19.17
C ASN A 49 6.57 -7.15 -19.93
N THR A 50 6.80 -7.35 -21.22
CA THR A 50 7.39 -6.33 -22.09
C THR A 50 6.35 -5.41 -22.70
N THR A 51 5.05 -5.70 -22.55
CA THR A 51 3.98 -4.85 -23.08
C THR A 51 3.80 -3.61 -22.21
N PRO A 52 3.92 -2.39 -22.79
CA PRO A 52 3.67 -1.15 -22.07
C PRO A 52 2.25 -1.11 -21.50
N MET A 53 2.10 -0.49 -20.32
CA MET A 53 0.78 -0.22 -19.76
C MET A 53 -0.04 0.68 -20.69
N SER A 54 -1.34 0.42 -20.76
CA SER A 54 -2.27 1.18 -21.61
C SER A 54 -2.71 2.52 -21.01
N PHE A 55 -2.07 2.96 -19.92
CA PHE A 55 -2.39 4.19 -19.20
C PHE A 55 -1.11 4.91 -18.79
N GLU A 56 -1.22 6.20 -18.53
CA GLU A 56 -0.08 7.05 -18.17
C GLU A 56 0.49 6.67 -16.81
N THR A 57 1.82 6.54 -16.75
CA THR A 57 2.57 6.34 -15.52
C THR A 57 3.81 7.24 -15.51
N ARG A 58 4.30 7.55 -14.31
CA ARG A 58 5.56 8.30 -14.12
C ARG A 58 6.62 7.40 -13.53
N ARG A 59 7.81 7.44 -14.12
CA ARG A 59 8.96 6.69 -13.62
C ARG A 59 9.65 7.45 -12.50
N HIS A 60 9.99 6.73 -11.43
CA HIS A 60 10.71 7.26 -10.29
C HIS A 60 11.86 6.33 -9.88
N THR A 61 12.97 6.94 -9.48
CA THR A 61 14.15 6.28 -8.93
C THR A 61 14.65 7.11 -7.76
N ALA A 62 15.20 6.46 -6.74
CA ALA A 62 15.83 7.10 -5.60
C ALA A 62 17.23 6.54 -5.36
N GLN A 63 18.11 7.31 -4.71
CA GLN A 63 19.50 6.92 -4.49
C GLN A 63 19.65 5.61 -3.69
N TRP A 64 18.69 5.30 -2.83
CA TRP A 64 18.67 4.07 -2.03
C TRP A 64 18.22 2.83 -2.83
N MET A 65 17.62 3.03 -4.00
CA MET A 65 17.13 1.92 -4.83
C MET A 65 18.30 1.21 -5.54
N PRO A 66 18.22 -0.12 -5.74
CA PRO A 66 19.19 -0.82 -6.58
C PRO A 66 19.24 -0.22 -7.99
N ALA A 67 20.42 -0.25 -8.63
CA ALA A 67 20.64 0.41 -9.91
C ALA A 67 19.78 -0.14 -11.07
N ASP A 68 19.32 -1.38 -10.97
CA ASP A 68 18.44 -2.05 -11.93
C ASP A 68 16.94 -1.83 -11.66
N SER A 69 16.60 -1.05 -10.63
CA SER A 69 15.24 -0.92 -10.11
C SER A 69 14.63 0.43 -10.45
N LEU A 70 13.32 0.43 -10.69
CA LEU A 70 12.51 1.64 -10.85
C LEU A 70 11.09 1.43 -10.35
N LEU A 71 10.43 2.52 -10.00
CA LEU A 71 9.00 2.57 -9.67
C LEU A 71 8.25 3.20 -10.84
N GLU A 72 7.21 2.53 -11.34
CA GLU A 72 6.22 3.13 -12.25
C GLU A 72 4.99 3.54 -11.45
N LEU A 73 4.88 4.83 -11.16
CA LEU A 73 3.83 5.43 -10.34
C LEU A 73 2.60 5.71 -11.20
N PHE A 74 1.43 5.32 -10.69
CA PHE A 74 0.16 5.59 -11.35
C PHE A 74 -0.18 7.06 -11.11
N SER A 75 -0.85 7.71 -12.06
CA SER A 75 -1.48 8.99 -11.80
C SER A 75 -2.51 8.80 -10.68
N GLN A 76 -2.33 9.48 -9.54
CA GLN A 76 -3.23 9.35 -8.41
C GLN A 76 -4.48 10.20 -8.67
N PRO A 77 -5.68 9.60 -8.84
CA PRO A 77 -6.88 10.36 -9.17
C PRO A 77 -7.47 11.08 -7.95
N SER A 78 -7.16 10.61 -6.74
CA SER A 78 -7.70 11.14 -5.49
C SER A 78 -6.89 10.70 -4.27
N LEU A 79 -6.96 11.49 -3.20
CA LEU A 79 -6.40 11.15 -1.89
C LEU A 79 -7.25 10.10 -1.13
N TYR A 80 -8.48 9.86 -1.57
CA TYR A 80 -9.37 8.86 -0.96
C TYR A 80 -9.10 7.42 -1.43
N VAL A 81 -8.24 7.23 -2.43
CA VAL A 81 -7.82 5.91 -2.92
C VAL A 81 -6.31 5.73 -2.77
N PRO A 82 -5.81 4.49 -2.62
CA PRO A 82 -4.39 4.26 -2.43
C PRO A 82 -3.58 4.68 -3.66
N PRO A 83 -2.47 5.42 -3.52
CA PRO A 83 -1.48 5.50 -4.59
C PRO A 83 -0.98 4.10 -4.94
N CYS A 84 -0.88 3.85 -6.25
CA CYS A 84 -0.42 2.57 -6.78
C CYS A 84 0.90 2.75 -7.53
N SER A 85 1.78 1.77 -7.41
CA SER A 85 3.04 1.72 -8.16
C SER A 85 3.30 0.31 -8.66
N ILE A 86 4.07 0.19 -9.74
CA ILE A 86 4.68 -1.06 -10.16
C ILE A 86 6.16 -1.01 -9.85
N LEU A 87 6.62 -2.03 -9.12
CA LEU A 87 8.00 -2.27 -8.77
C LEU A 87 8.65 -3.11 -9.88
N HIS A 88 9.82 -2.69 -10.33
CA HIS A 88 10.59 -3.37 -11.37
C HIS A 88 11.99 -3.77 -10.89
N GLY A 89 12.63 -4.68 -11.63
CA GLY A 89 14.00 -5.12 -11.35
C GLY A 89 14.10 -5.84 -10.00
N SER A 90 15.26 -5.70 -9.35
CA SER A 90 15.48 -6.25 -8.01
C SER A 90 14.46 -5.75 -6.97
N LEU A 91 13.81 -4.59 -7.21
CA LEU A 91 12.76 -4.05 -6.34
C LEU A 91 11.47 -4.89 -6.34
N ALA A 92 11.16 -5.56 -7.45
CA ALA A 92 10.00 -6.43 -7.56
C ALA A 92 10.09 -7.71 -6.69
N TYR A 93 11.30 -8.12 -6.30
CA TYR A 93 11.57 -9.42 -5.69
C TYR A 93 12.22 -9.29 -4.30
N TRP A 94 11.85 -8.24 -3.55
CA TRP A 94 12.33 -8.04 -2.17
C TRP A 94 12.01 -9.19 -1.22
N GLU A 95 11.05 -10.05 -1.58
CA GLU A 95 10.66 -11.25 -0.84
C GLU A 95 11.84 -12.19 -0.56
N ASN A 96 12.84 -12.25 -1.44
CA ASN A 96 14.05 -13.07 -1.23
C ASN A 96 14.96 -12.56 -0.10
N ARG A 97 14.72 -11.35 0.44
CA ARG A 97 15.51 -10.79 1.57
C ARG A 97 14.89 -11.05 2.94
N PHE A 98 13.60 -11.38 3.00
CA PHE A 98 12.87 -11.57 4.26
C PHE A 98 12.51 -13.03 4.50
N GLU A 99 13.23 -13.98 3.90
CA GLU A 99 13.14 -15.37 4.32
C GLU A 99 13.32 -15.41 5.84
N HIS A 100 12.25 -15.72 6.55
CA HIS A 100 12.29 -16.02 7.97
C HIS A 100 12.60 -17.51 8.06
N PRO A 101 13.86 -17.94 8.26
CA PRO A 101 14.23 -19.36 8.28
C PRO A 101 13.48 -20.16 9.35
N HIS A 102 12.83 -19.48 10.30
CA HIS A 102 12.04 -20.05 11.39
C HIS A 102 10.51 -19.83 11.23
N GLY A 103 10.05 -19.31 10.09
CA GLY A 103 8.65 -18.92 9.87
C GLY A 103 8.26 -17.63 10.58
N HIS A 104 7.05 -17.11 10.29
CA HIS A 104 6.53 -15.91 10.95
C HIS A 104 6.14 -16.23 12.41
N PRO A 105 6.41 -15.37 13.41
CA PRO A 105 6.10 -15.64 14.83
C PRO A 105 4.63 -15.94 15.14
N LEU A 106 3.71 -15.49 14.28
CA LEU A 106 2.27 -15.81 14.40
C LEU A 106 1.89 -17.20 13.87
N GLY A 107 2.85 -17.99 13.35
CA GLY A 107 2.60 -19.29 12.73
C GLY A 107 1.80 -19.20 11.41
N VAL A 108 1.82 -18.04 10.77
CA VAL A 108 1.15 -17.76 9.48
C VAL A 108 2.15 -17.91 8.35
N GLN A 109 1.70 -18.31 7.15
CA GLN A 109 2.59 -18.61 6.03
C GLN A 109 2.41 -17.65 4.87
N GLN A 110 1.18 -17.35 4.48
CA GLN A 110 0.92 -16.58 3.28
C GLN A 110 -0.30 -15.68 3.43
N LEU A 111 -0.20 -14.48 2.87
CA LEU A 111 -1.35 -13.60 2.67
C LEU A 111 -2.18 -14.16 1.50
N THR A 112 -3.40 -14.61 1.81
CA THR A 112 -4.30 -15.28 0.85
C THR A 112 -5.35 -14.35 0.27
N ASP A 113 -5.73 -13.31 0.99
CA ASP A 113 -6.72 -12.33 0.52
C ASP A 113 -6.51 -10.98 1.22
N PHE A 114 -6.99 -9.92 0.59
CA PHE A 114 -7.02 -8.59 1.18
C PHE A 114 -8.19 -7.76 0.63
N GLN A 115 -8.63 -6.79 1.41
CA GLN A 115 -9.66 -5.83 1.01
C GLN A 115 -9.27 -4.45 1.51
N ILE A 116 -9.36 -3.44 0.64
CA ILE A 116 -9.17 -2.04 1.03
C ILE A 116 -10.54 -1.38 1.06
N THR A 117 -10.89 -0.81 2.21
CA THR A 117 -12.03 0.07 2.35
C THR A 117 -11.57 1.51 2.19
N VAL A 118 -12.23 2.23 1.31
CA VAL A 118 -12.02 3.65 1.00
C VAL A 118 -13.30 4.43 1.27
N THR A 119 -13.17 5.73 1.52
CA THR A 119 -14.31 6.59 1.88
C THR A 119 -14.98 7.25 0.70
N SER A 120 -14.28 7.36 -0.44
CA SER A 120 -14.84 7.85 -1.70
C SER A 120 -14.06 7.31 -2.89
N ILE A 121 -14.77 7.08 -4.01
CA ILE A 121 -14.19 6.77 -5.32
C ILE A 121 -14.66 7.74 -6.41
N ASP A 122 -15.38 8.81 -6.05
CA ASP A 122 -16.12 9.63 -7.02
C ASP A 122 -15.20 10.35 -8.01
N ALA A 123 -13.99 10.69 -7.55
CA ALA A 123 -12.96 11.32 -8.37
C ALA A 123 -12.15 10.32 -9.22
N VAL A 124 -12.41 9.02 -9.10
CA VAL A 124 -11.70 7.98 -9.86
C VAL A 124 -12.43 7.73 -11.18
N PRO A 125 -11.81 8.01 -12.34
CA PRO A 125 -12.44 7.72 -13.62
C PRO A 125 -12.78 6.21 -13.74
N PRO A 126 -13.91 5.82 -14.34
CA PRO A 126 -14.26 4.40 -14.52
C PRO A 126 -13.22 3.61 -15.33
N THR A 127 -12.45 4.30 -16.17
CA THR A 127 -11.35 3.74 -16.98
C THR A 127 -10.04 3.62 -16.21
N HIS A 128 -9.97 4.12 -14.98
CA HIS A 128 -8.75 4.09 -14.18
C HIS A 128 -8.45 2.64 -13.75
N PRO A 129 -7.21 2.14 -13.96
CA PRO A 129 -6.86 0.73 -13.74
C PRO A 129 -6.98 0.28 -12.28
N LEU A 130 -6.91 1.21 -11.33
CA LEU A 130 -7.00 0.93 -9.90
C LEU A 130 -8.26 0.13 -9.53
N LEU A 131 -9.41 0.45 -10.14
CA LEU A 131 -10.69 -0.19 -9.82
C LEU A 131 -10.74 -1.68 -10.22
N SER A 132 -9.93 -2.11 -11.19
CA SER A 132 -9.85 -3.52 -11.61
C SER A 132 -8.68 -4.27 -10.98
N LEU A 133 -7.65 -3.56 -10.53
CA LEU A 133 -6.45 -4.15 -9.93
C LEU A 133 -6.61 -4.40 -8.43
N LEU A 134 -7.38 -3.57 -7.73
CA LEU A 134 -7.51 -3.64 -6.29
C LEU A 134 -8.93 -4.05 -5.87
N PRO A 135 -9.06 -4.96 -4.89
CA PRO A 135 -10.32 -5.18 -4.20
C PRO A 135 -10.61 -3.95 -3.33
N LEU A 136 -11.34 -2.98 -3.91
CA LEU A 136 -11.82 -1.79 -3.22
C LEU A 136 -13.27 -1.96 -2.77
N LYS A 137 -13.59 -1.37 -1.62
CA LYS A 137 -14.95 -1.30 -1.06
C LYS A 137 -15.17 0.09 -0.49
N LEU A 138 -16.39 0.60 -0.62
CA LEU A 138 -16.80 1.84 0.04
C LEU A 138 -17.19 1.58 1.50
N GLY A 139 -16.79 2.48 2.39
CA GLY A 139 -17.18 2.48 3.80
C GLY A 139 -16.93 3.82 4.47
N ASP A 140 -17.29 3.93 5.75
CA ASP A 140 -17.28 5.22 6.47
C ASP A 140 -15.88 5.68 6.90
N TYR A 141 -14.90 4.77 6.91
CA TYR A 141 -13.52 5.04 7.31
C TYR A 141 -12.54 4.16 6.51
N PRO A 142 -11.30 4.62 6.27
CA PRO A 142 -10.28 3.79 5.64
C PRO A 142 -9.96 2.55 6.47
N LEU A 143 -9.89 1.38 5.85
CA LEU A 143 -9.57 0.12 6.52
C LEU A 143 -8.86 -0.84 5.56
N LEU A 144 -7.75 -1.42 6.01
CA LEU A 144 -7.12 -2.57 5.37
C LEU A 144 -7.50 -3.84 6.12
N GLU A 145 -8.06 -4.80 5.40
CA GLU A 145 -8.34 -6.13 5.92
C GLU A 145 -7.41 -7.12 5.21
N LEU A 146 -6.64 -7.88 5.99
CA LEU A 146 -5.70 -8.87 5.50
C LEU A 146 -6.11 -10.25 5.98
N THR A 147 -6.19 -11.21 5.08
CA THR A 147 -6.49 -12.60 5.42
C THR A 147 -5.30 -13.47 5.06
N VAL A 148 -4.69 -14.09 6.08
CA VAL A 148 -3.59 -15.03 5.91
C VAL A 148 -4.09 -16.47 6.07
N ASP A 149 -3.44 -17.40 5.38
CA ASP A 149 -3.71 -18.84 5.42
C ASP A 149 -5.20 -19.21 5.31
N ALA A 150 -6.00 -18.44 4.55
CA ALA A 150 -7.46 -18.59 4.45
C ALA A 150 -8.18 -18.66 5.81
N GLN A 151 -7.72 -17.89 6.80
CA GLN A 151 -8.25 -17.85 8.17
C GLN A 151 -8.22 -19.20 8.91
N ARG A 152 -7.24 -20.06 8.58
CA ARG A 152 -7.12 -21.41 9.14
C ARG A 152 -7.01 -21.43 10.67
N GLN A 153 -6.44 -20.39 11.30
CA GLN A 153 -6.33 -20.33 12.76
C GLN A 153 -7.61 -19.84 13.45
N GLY A 154 -8.56 -19.24 12.70
CA GLY A 154 -9.78 -18.64 13.22
C GLY A 154 -9.54 -17.45 14.14
N LYS A 155 -8.39 -16.77 14.03
CA LYS A 155 -8.02 -15.65 14.89
C LYS A 155 -8.18 -14.32 14.16
N VAL A 156 -8.55 -13.28 14.90
CA VAL A 156 -8.67 -11.92 14.37
C VAL A 156 -7.92 -10.96 15.27
N PHE A 157 -6.98 -10.22 14.70
CA PHE A 157 -6.31 -9.10 15.34
C PHE A 157 -6.89 -7.81 14.79
N ASP A 158 -7.59 -7.07 15.64
CA ASP A 158 -8.15 -5.77 15.30
C ASP A 158 -7.29 -4.67 15.91
N MET A 159 -6.60 -3.90 15.07
CA MET A 159 -5.63 -2.89 15.51
C MET A 159 -6.25 -1.49 15.59
N ARG A 160 -7.56 -1.38 15.35
CA ARG A 160 -8.27 -0.10 15.42
C ARG A 160 -8.41 0.36 16.88
N PRO A 161 -8.47 1.68 17.12
CA PRO A 161 -8.35 2.76 16.14
C PRO A 161 -6.89 3.14 15.81
N LEU A 162 -5.90 2.52 16.46
CA LEU A 162 -4.49 2.90 16.34
C LEU A 162 -3.97 2.77 14.92
N LEU A 163 -4.26 1.64 14.26
CA LEU A 163 -4.00 1.41 12.85
C LEU A 163 -5.31 1.02 12.17
N PRO A 164 -5.58 1.51 10.95
CA PRO A 164 -6.75 1.09 10.17
C PRO A 164 -6.49 -0.29 9.54
N LEU A 165 -6.24 -1.30 10.38
CA LEU A 165 -5.83 -2.64 9.98
C LEU A 165 -6.57 -3.70 10.80
N ARG A 166 -7.05 -4.74 10.11
CA ARG A 166 -7.47 -6.01 10.71
C ARG A 166 -6.75 -7.16 10.02
N LEU A 167 -6.26 -8.10 10.81
CA LEU A 167 -5.59 -9.30 10.34
C LEU A 167 -6.39 -10.54 10.76
N TYR A 168 -6.82 -11.32 9.78
CA TYR A 168 -7.52 -12.58 9.95
C TYR A 168 -6.55 -13.73 9.67
N CYS A 169 -6.30 -14.60 10.66
CA CYS A 169 -5.36 -15.71 10.60
C CYS A 169 -6.03 -17.07 10.71
#